data_AF-R6BHA9-F1
#
_entry.id   AF-R6BHA9-F1
#
_cell.length_a   1.000
_cell.length_b   1.000
_cell.length_c   1.000
_cell.angle_alpha   90.00
_cell.angle_beta   90.00
_cell.angle_gamma   90.00
#
_symmetry.space_group_name_H-M   'P 1'
#
loop_
_entity.id
_entity.type
_entity.pdbx_description
1 polymer ?
#
loop_
_entity_poly.entity_id
_entity_poly.type
_entity_poly.pdbx_seq_one_letter_code
_entity_poly.pdbx_strand_id
1 'polypeptide(L)'
;MRITVPGHTQRGGSPCPYDRVLSTRLGAEAATLIMKKEYGYMVGIINGKVKKVPLGDVAGKLKMVSPDDQLIKEAKCIGISFGV
;
A
#
# COMPACT_ATOMS: atom_id res chain seq x y z
N MET A 1 32.84 6.54 7.47
CA MET A 1 31.40 6.52 7.14
C MET A 1 31.21 5.68 5.88
N ARG A 2 30.24 4.75 5.85
CA ARG A 2 29.85 4.03 4.62
C ARG A 2 28.41 4.41 4.28
N ILE A 3 28.13 4.63 3.00
CA ILE A 3 26.81 4.96 2.50
C ILE A 3 26.38 3.83 1.57
N THR A 4 25.18 3.30 1.77
CA THR A 4 24.60 2.27 0.92
C THR A 4 23.28 2.78 0.36
N VAL A 5 23.13 2.73 -0.96
CA VAL A 5 21.89 3.09 -1.66
C VAL A 5 21.31 1.81 -2.29
N PRO A 6 20.22 1.23 -1.75
CA PRO A 6 19.72 -0.08 -2.17
C PRO A 6 19.21 -0.15 -3.61
N GLY A 7 18.67 0.97 -4.13
CA GLY A 7 18.17 1.06 -5.51
C GLY A 7 17.16 -0.03 -5.87
N HIS A 8 17.35 -0.65 -7.04
CA HIS A 8 16.43 -1.63 -7.63
C HIS A 8 16.22 -2.90 -6.81
N THR A 9 17.15 -3.23 -5.91
CA THR A 9 17.03 -4.41 -5.04
C THR A 9 15.77 -4.36 -4.18
N GLN A 10 15.26 -3.16 -3.83
CA GLN A 10 14.01 -3.00 -3.06
C GLN A 10 12.75 -3.46 -3.80
N ARG A 11 12.79 -3.60 -5.13
CA ARG A 11 11.66 -4.09 -5.94
C ARG A 11 11.79 -5.57 -6.30
N GLY A 12 12.91 -6.20 -5.97
CA GLY A 12 13.20 -7.59 -6.25
C GLY A 12 13.00 -8.49 -5.03
N GLY A 13 13.28 -9.78 -5.21
CA GLY A 13 13.15 -10.80 -4.17
C GLY A 13 11.78 -11.48 -4.14
N SER A 14 11.69 -12.56 -3.36
CA SER A 14 10.44 -13.32 -3.21
C SER A 14 9.47 -12.58 -2.30
N PRO A 15 8.17 -12.50 -2.65
CA PRO A 15 7.17 -11.83 -1.82
C PRO A 15 7.09 -12.51 -0.44
N CYS A 16 6.93 -11.70 0.61
CA CYS A 16 6.76 -12.21 1.96
C CYS A 16 5.38 -12.88 2.14
N PRO A 17 5.15 -13.66 3.21
CA PRO A 17 3.86 -14.32 3.44
C PRO A 17 2.67 -13.33 3.45
N TYR A 18 2.87 -12.13 3.98
CA TYR A 18 1.84 -11.09 3.99
C TYR A 18 1.44 -10.68 2.56
N ASP A 19 2.41 -10.37 1.70
CA ASP A 19 2.15 -9.96 0.32
C ASP A 19 1.44 -11.05 -0.49
N ARG A 20 1.78 -12.32 -0.23
CA ARG A 20 1.11 -13.46 -0.87
C ARG A 20 -0.36 -13.52 -0.49
N VAL A 21 -0.67 -13.49 0.81
CA VAL A 21 -2.05 -13.50 1.31
C VAL A 21 -2.82 -12.27 0.83
N LEU A 22 -2.20 -11.09 0.88
CA LEU A 22 -2.79 -9.85 0.39
C LEU A 22 -3.16 -9.96 -1.10
N SER A 23 -2.22 -10.40 -1.95
CA SER A 23 -2.43 -10.54 -3.39
C SER A 23 -3.55 -11.53 -3.70
N THR A 24 -3.59 -12.67 -3.02
CA THR A 24 -4.68 -13.65 -3.19
C THR A 24 -6.03 -13.06 -2.81
N ARG A 25 -6.14 -12.35 -1.69
CA ARG A 25 -7.40 -11.73 -1.24
C ARG A 25 -7.90 -10.65 -2.19
N LEU A 26 -7.00 -9.80 -2.68
CA LEU A 26 -7.34 -8.74 -3.64
C LEU A 26 -7.74 -9.33 -5.00
N GLY A 27 -6.99 -10.31 -5.49
CA GLY A 27 -7.27 -10.98 -6.76
C GLY A 27 -8.60 -11.74 -6.75
N ALA A 28 -8.93 -12.44 -5.66
CA ALA A 28 -10.19 -13.16 -5.53
C ALA A 28 -11.42 -12.23 -5.56
N GLU A 29 -11.36 -11.09 -4.86
CA GLU A 29 -12.43 -10.11 -4.91
C GLU A 29 -12.52 -9.43 -6.29
N ALA A 30 -11.38 -9.10 -6.90
CA ALA A 30 -11.37 -8.54 -8.26
C ALA A 30 -12.02 -9.50 -9.28
N ALA A 31 -11.70 -10.80 -9.21
CA ALA A 31 -12.35 -11.82 -10.03
C ALA A 31 -13.86 -11.89 -9.78
N THR A 32 -14.28 -11.79 -8.51
CA THR A 32 -15.71 -11.78 -8.12
C THR A 32 -16.45 -10.59 -8.73
N LEU A 33 -15.86 -9.38 -8.73
CA LEU A 33 -16.45 -8.20 -9.34
C LEU A 33 -16.59 -8.35 -10.86
N ILE A 34 -15.57 -8.92 -11.52
CA ILE A 34 -15.62 -9.21 -12.96
C ILE A 34 -16.76 -10.18 -13.29
N MET A 35 -16.92 -11.25 -12.50
CA MET A 35 -18.02 -12.22 -12.68
C MET A 35 -19.40 -11.57 -12.53
N LYS A 36 -19.51 -10.55 -11.66
CA LYS A 36 -20.73 -9.75 -11.47
C LYS A 36 -20.92 -8.66 -12.53
N LYS A 37 -19.98 -8.51 -13.48
CA LYS A 37 -19.92 -7.41 -14.46
C LYS A 37 -19.86 -6.03 -13.80
N GLU A 38 -19.28 -5.94 -12.61
CA GLU A 38 -19.07 -4.69 -11.88
C GLU A 38 -17.67 -4.15 -12.17
N TYR A 39 -17.60 -3.16 -13.07
CA TYR A 39 -16.34 -2.54 -13.50
C TYR A 39 -16.18 -1.14 -12.91
N GLY A 40 -14.99 -0.55 -13.06
CA GLY A 40 -14.71 0.80 -12.59
C GLY A 40 -14.32 0.90 -11.11
N TYR A 41 -13.91 -0.22 -10.49
CA TYR A 41 -13.50 -0.28 -9.08
C TYR A 41 -12.06 -0.78 -8.92
N MET A 42 -11.36 -0.22 -7.95
CA MET A 42 -10.13 -0.75 -7.38
C MET A 42 -10.49 -1.62 -6.17
N VAL A 43 -9.79 -2.73 -5.96
CA VAL A 43 -9.88 -3.53 -4.73
C VAL A 43 -8.71 -3.17 -3.82
N GLY A 44 -8.98 -2.91 -2.54
CA GLY A 44 -7.97 -2.60 -1.54
C GLY A 44 -8.33 -3.11 -0.14
N ILE A 45 -7.40 -2.97 0.80
CA ILE A 45 -7.64 -3.24 2.23
C ILE A 45 -7.90 -1.94 2.97
N ILE A 46 -9.03 -1.84 3.66
CA ILE A 46 -9.36 -0.73 4.56
C ILE A 46 -9.75 -1.34 5.91
N ASN A 47 -9.01 -1.00 6.97
CA ASN A 47 -9.18 -1.53 8.33
C ASN A 47 -9.21 -3.08 8.36
N GLY A 48 -8.25 -3.70 7.68
CA GLY A 48 -8.10 -5.17 7.63
C GLY A 48 -9.08 -5.93 6.75
N LYS A 49 -10.06 -5.24 6.16
CA LYS A 49 -11.10 -5.83 5.30
C LYS A 49 -10.90 -5.47 3.84
N VAL A 50 -11.18 -6.43 2.96
CA VAL A 50 -11.21 -6.19 1.51
C VAL A 50 -12.40 -5.31 1.19
N LYS A 51 -12.18 -4.23 0.44
CA LYS A 51 -13.22 -3.32 -0.03
C LYS A 51 -12.98 -2.97 -1.50
N LYS A 52 -14.06 -2.81 -2.24
CA LYS A 52 -14.06 -2.15 -3.54
C LYS A 52 -14.17 -0.63 -3.36
N VAL A 53 -13.44 0.13 -4.15
CA VAL A 53 -13.40 1.60 -4.13
C VAL A 53 -13.56 2.10 -5.56
N PRO A 54 -14.45 3.06 -5.85
CA PRO A 54 -14.60 3.61 -7.19
C PRO A 54 -13.27 4.15 -7.73
N LEU A 55 -12.91 3.83 -8.97
CA LEU A 55 -11.67 4.30 -9.57
C LEU A 55 -11.62 5.83 -9.66
N GLY A 56 -12.76 6.49 -9.89
CA GLY A 56 -12.86 7.95 -9.93
C GLY A 56 -12.47 8.64 -8.60
N ASP A 57 -12.58 7.93 -7.47
CA ASP A 57 -12.23 8.49 -6.17
C ASP A 57 -10.72 8.45 -5.90
N VAL A 58 -9.97 7.57 -6.59
CA VAL A 58 -8.56 7.30 -6.31
C VAL A 58 -7.62 7.67 -7.46
N ALA A 59 -8.12 7.66 -8.71
CA ALA A 59 -7.32 7.99 -9.87
C ALA A 59 -6.78 9.42 -9.77
N GLY A 60 -5.48 9.58 -9.99
CA GLY A 60 -4.80 10.88 -9.93
C GLY A 60 -4.56 11.44 -8.52
N LYS A 61 -4.96 10.73 -7.46
CA LYS A 61 -4.72 11.18 -6.08
C LYS A 61 -3.53 10.47 -5.46
N LEU A 62 -2.75 11.21 -4.68
CA LEU A 62 -1.68 10.67 -3.86
C LEU A 62 -2.20 10.38 -2.45
N LYS A 63 -1.84 9.21 -1.92
CA LYS A 63 -2.04 8.91 -0.50
C LYS A 63 -0.90 9.55 0.30
N MET A 64 -1.15 10.74 0.83
CA MET A 64 -0.19 11.45 1.67
C MET A 64 -0.12 10.82 3.06
N VAL A 65 1.06 10.92 3.68
CA VAL A 65 1.26 10.61 5.10
C VAL A 65 1.16 11.91 5.89
N SER A 66 0.34 11.92 6.94
CA SER A 66 0.21 13.11 7.80
C SER A 66 1.48 13.31 8.63
N PRO A 67 2.06 14.52 8.65
CA PRO A 67 3.17 14.83 9.57
C PRO A 67 2.81 14.70 11.04
N ASP A 68 1.51 14.78 11.36
CA ASP A 68 0.96 14.70 12.72
C ASP A 68 0.61 13.26 13.14
N ASP A 69 0.81 12.28 12.26
CA ASP A 69 0.57 10.86 12.55
C ASP A 69 1.45 10.38 13.71
N GLN A 70 0.89 9.52 14.55
CA GLN A 70 1.58 8.96 15.71
C GLN A 70 2.90 8.28 15.32
N LEU A 71 2.91 7.49 14.24
CA LEU A 71 4.12 6.81 13.77
C LEU A 71 5.20 7.78 13.35
N ILE A 72 4.83 8.91 12.73
CA ILE A 72 5.78 9.95 12.32
C ILE A 72 6.37 10.67 13.52
N LYS A 73 5.56 10.95 14.54
CA LYS A 73 6.02 11.54 15.80
C LYS A 73 6.97 10.60 16.53
N GLU A 74 6.61 9.33 16.67
CA GLU A 74 7.44 8.30 17.31
C GLU A 74 8.77 8.11 16.58
N ALA A 75 8.74 8.03 15.24
CA ALA A 75 9.95 7.94 14.42
C ALA A 75 10.91 9.13 14.67
N LYS A 76 10.38 10.36 14.73
CA LYS A 76 11.19 11.55 15.05
C LYS A 76 11.75 11.50 16.47
N CYS A 77 10.97 11.03 17.45
CA CYS A 77 11.42 10.90 18.84
C CYS A 77 12.63 9.94 18.99
N ILE A 78 12.71 8.90 18.16
CA ILE A 78 13.86 7.96 18.15
C ILE A 78 15.00 8.40 17.22
N GLY A 79 14.94 9.63 16.69
CA GLY A 79 16.00 10.24 15.88
C GLY A 79 15.96 9.93 14.39
N ILE A 80 14.86 9.36 13.86
CA ILE A 80 14.68 9.20 12.41
C ILE A 80 14.43 10.57 11.76
N SER A 81 15.23 10.91 10.77
CA SER A 81 15.02 12.07 9.88
C SER A 81 14.42 11.61 8.56
N PHE A 82 13.43 12.35 8.05
CA PHE A 82 12.73 12.07 6.80
C PHE A 82 13.27 12.89 5.61
N GLY A 83 14.42 13.55 5.78
CA GLY A 83 14.90 14.57 4.85
C GLY A 83 14.19 15.91 5.03
N VAL A 84 14.79 16.97 4.50
CA VAL A 84 14.20 18.31 4.36
C VAL A 84 13.60 18.47 2.97
#